data_AF-W0E3Q6-F1
#
_entry.id   AF-W0E3Q6-F1
#
_cell.length_a   1.000
_cell.length_b   1.000
_cell.length_c   1.000
_cell.angle_alpha   90.00
_cell.angle_beta   90.00
_cell.angle_gamma   90.00
#
_symmetry.space_group_name_H-M   'P 1'
#
loop_
_entity.id
_entity.type
_entity.pdbx_description
1 polymer ?
#
loop_
_entity_poly.entity_id
_entity_poly.type
_entity_poly.pdbx_seq_one_letter_code
_entity_poly.pdbx_strand_id
1 'polypeptide(L)'
;MPLAFAPILAAALLALALGGCATPETNSDFKAQDPQSQTCLARCEIARTQCEQRQQLRETECQTHVRMVGEDYETCVANRGTGCLKPDVCLGADLRICRIQHEECVSACAASHRATTAPSDVEAAASAEKEEQAES
;
A
#
# COMPACT_ATOMS: atom_id res chain seq x y z
N MET A 1 35.43 24.10 -21.37
CA MET A 1 35.84 23.40 -20.14
C MET A 1 34.60 22.78 -19.48
N PRO A 2 34.29 21.48 -19.64
CA PRO A 2 33.22 20.89 -18.84
C PRO A 2 33.48 19.42 -18.46
N LEU A 3 34.25 19.09 -17.41
CA LEU A 3 34.36 17.70 -16.93
C LEU A 3 34.67 17.63 -15.43
N ALA A 4 33.81 18.22 -14.58
CA ALA A 4 33.99 18.14 -13.12
C ALA A 4 32.72 17.74 -12.32
N PHE A 5 31.61 17.40 -12.99
CA PHE A 5 30.34 17.05 -12.32
C PHE A 5 30.01 15.55 -12.36
N ALA A 6 30.81 14.73 -13.03
CA ALA A 6 30.60 13.29 -13.16
C ALA A 6 30.70 12.48 -11.84
N PRO A 7 31.62 12.75 -10.89
CA PRO A 7 31.80 11.86 -9.74
C PRO A 7 30.72 12.02 -8.66
N ILE A 8 30.08 13.19 -8.57
CA ILE A 8 29.05 13.47 -7.56
C ILE A 8 27.74 12.73 -7.89
N LEU A 9 27.38 12.67 -9.18
CA LEU A 9 26.20 11.94 -9.64
C LEU A 9 26.33 10.42 -9.42
N ALA A 10 27.54 9.87 -9.61
CA ALA A 10 27.80 8.45 -9.39
C ALA A 10 27.66 8.04 -7.91
N ALA A 11 28.13 8.88 -6.99
CA ALA A 11 28.02 8.61 -5.54
C ALA A 11 26.57 8.68 -5.04
N ALA A 12 25.78 9.64 -5.53
CA ALA A 12 24.36 9.76 -5.19
C ALA A 12 23.54 8.55 -5.70
N LEU A 13 23.83 8.06 -6.91
CA LEU A 13 23.20 6.86 -7.45
C LEU A 13 23.58 5.59 -6.67
N LEU A 14 24.83 5.50 -6.18
CA LEU A 14 25.28 4.35 -5.38
C LEU A 14 24.61 4.31 -4.00
N ALA A 15 24.41 5.48 -3.37
CA ALA A 15 23.72 5.58 -2.09
C ALA A 15 22.23 5.22 -2.19
N LEU A 16 21.55 5.62 -3.28
CA LEU A 16 20.18 5.18 -3.54
C LEU A 16 20.07 3.69 -3.87
N ALA A 17 21.09 3.09 -4.50
CA ALA A 17 21.09 1.67 -4.84
C ALA A 17 21.30 0.76 -3.61
N LEU A 18 22.04 1.23 -2.59
CA LEU A 18 22.28 0.48 -1.35
C LEU A 18 21.17 0.68 -0.31
N GLY A 19 20.34 1.71 -0.45
CA GLY A 19 19.13 1.92 0.37
C GLY A 19 17.92 1.07 -0.06
N GLY A 20 18.15 -0.03 -0.79
CA GLY A 20 17.11 -0.97 -1.19
C GLY A 20 16.34 -1.47 0.02
N CYS A 21 15.03 -1.23 0.00
CA CYS A 21 14.08 -1.57 1.06
C CYS A 21 14.35 -2.98 1.58
N ALA A 22 14.81 -3.08 2.83
CA ALA A 22 14.76 -4.34 3.56
C ALA A 22 13.30 -4.79 3.56
N THR A 23 12.96 -5.79 2.76
CA THR A 23 11.66 -6.45 2.83
C THR A 23 11.61 -7.16 4.18
N PRO A 24 10.87 -6.65 5.19
CA PRO A 24 10.76 -7.39 6.43
C PRO A 24 10.12 -8.74 6.08
N GLU A 25 10.69 -9.84 6.58
CA GLU A 25 10.03 -11.14 6.51
C GLU A 25 8.64 -11.00 7.16
N THR A 26 7.63 -10.94 6.32
CA THR A 26 6.23 -10.94 6.71
C THR A 26 5.85 -12.36 7.06
N ASN A 27 6.23 -12.79 8.26
CA ASN A 27 5.60 -13.95 8.88
C ASN A 27 4.11 -13.62 9.04
N SER A 28 3.28 -14.19 8.16
CA SER A 28 1.88 -13.84 7.92
C SER A 28 0.90 -14.41 8.96
N ASP A 29 1.39 -15.12 9.97
CA ASP A 29 0.57 -15.66 11.07
C ASP A 29 0.48 -14.69 12.27
N PHE A 30 0.26 -13.40 12.00
CA PHE A 30 -0.02 -12.44 13.07
C PHE A 30 -1.44 -12.66 13.59
N LYS A 31 -1.55 -13.38 14.72
CA LYS A 31 -2.78 -13.46 15.50
C LYS A 31 -2.79 -12.38 16.56
N ALA A 32 -3.86 -11.60 16.61
CA ALA A 32 -4.04 -10.56 17.61
C ALA A 32 -4.15 -11.19 19.01
N GLN A 33 -3.18 -10.90 19.87
CA GLN A 33 -3.10 -11.43 21.23
C GLN A 33 -3.56 -10.42 22.29
N ASP A 34 -3.55 -9.14 21.95
CA ASP A 34 -3.90 -8.03 22.83
C ASP A 34 -5.01 -7.12 22.22
N PRO A 35 -5.70 -6.32 23.04
CA PRO A 35 -6.78 -5.44 22.55
C PRO A 35 -6.34 -4.41 21.49
N GLN A 36 -5.08 -3.95 21.52
CA GLN A 36 -4.59 -2.98 20.54
C GLN A 36 -4.36 -3.64 19.18
N SER A 37 -3.77 -4.84 19.13
CA SER A 37 -3.63 -5.58 17.86
C SER A 37 -4.99 -5.96 17.27
N GLN A 38 -5.97 -6.33 18.09
CA GLN A 38 -7.35 -6.59 17.63
C GLN A 38 -7.99 -5.33 17.03
N THR A 39 -7.82 -4.18 17.68
CA THR A 39 -8.32 -2.89 17.18
C THR A 39 -7.66 -2.52 15.85
N CYS A 40 -6.36 -2.79 15.69
CA CYS A 40 -5.63 -2.56 14.44
C CYS A 40 -6.20 -3.41 13.29
N LEU A 41 -6.36 -4.73 13.52
CA LEU A 41 -6.93 -5.63 12.50
C LEU A 41 -8.37 -5.26 12.13
N ALA A 42 -9.19 -4.87 13.11
CA ALA A 42 -10.56 -4.42 12.85
C ALA A 42 -10.60 -3.18 11.94
N ARG A 43 -9.64 -2.26 12.08
CA ARG A 43 -9.51 -1.10 11.18
C ARG A 43 -9.11 -1.52 9.77
N CYS A 44 -8.21 -2.49 9.61
CA CYS A 44 -7.84 -3.03 8.31
C CYS A 44 -9.06 -3.65 7.60
N GLU A 45 -9.86 -4.44 8.32
CA GLU A 45 -11.09 -5.05 7.78
C GLU A 45 -12.13 -3.99 7.36
N ILE A 46 -12.35 -2.95 8.17
CA ILE A 46 -13.20 -1.82 7.80
C ILE A 46 -12.67 -1.14 6.52
N ALA A 47 -11.36 -0.90 6.43
CA ALA A 47 -10.78 -0.29 5.24
C ALA A 47 -10.95 -1.17 4.00
N ARG A 48 -10.79 -2.50 4.13
CA ARG A 48 -11.01 -3.47 3.04
C ARG A 48 -12.45 -3.40 2.54
N THR A 49 -13.42 -3.55 3.43
CA THR A 49 -14.85 -3.52 3.08
C THR A 49 -15.27 -2.20 2.43
N GLN A 50 -14.79 -1.07 2.94
CA GLN A 50 -15.02 0.23 2.31
C GLN A 50 -14.39 0.33 0.92
N CYS A 51 -13.19 -0.23 0.73
CA CYS A 51 -12.56 -0.30 -0.60
C CYS A 51 -13.40 -1.12 -1.57
N GLU A 52 -13.83 -2.32 -1.18
CA GLU A 52 -14.65 -3.21 -2.01
C GLU A 52 -15.97 -2.55 -2.41
N GLN A 53 -16.66 -1.92 -1.46
CA GLN A 53 -17.90 -1.17 -1.73
C GLN A 53 -17.69 -0.06 -2.76
N ARG A 54 -16.59 0.70 -2.66
CA ARG A 54 -16.28 1.75 -3.63
C ARG A 54 -16.00 1.18 -5.03
N GLN A 55 -15.30 0.06 -5.12
CA GLN A 55 -15.03 -0.58 -6.43
C GLN A 55 -16.32 -1.11 -7.06
N GLN A 56 -17.18 -1.73 -6.27
CA GLN A 56 -18.49 -2.21 -6.73
C GLN A 56 -19.40 -1.05 -7.18
N LEU A 57 -19.39 0.07 -6.44
CA LEU A 57 -20.16 1.25 -6.81
C LEU A 57 -19.71 1.81 -8.17
N ARG A 58 -18.39 1.96 -8.38
CA ARG A 58 -17.83 2.42 -9.66
C ARG A 58 -18.22 1.52 -10.83
N GLU A 59 -18.16 0.20 -10.62
CA GLU A 59 -18.57 -0.76 -11.64
C GLU A 59 -20.07 -0.64 -11.94
N THR A 60 -20.91 -0.48 -10.91
CA THR A 60 -22.35 -0.30 -11.07
C THR A 60 -22.68 1.00 -11.83
N GLU A 61 -21.99 2.10 -11.53
CA GLU A 61 -22.11 3.37 -12.22
C GLU A 61 -21.69 3.24 -13.69
N CYS A 62 -20.58 2.55 -13.97
CA CYS A 62 -20.14 2.26 -15.33
C CYS A 62 -21.21 1.47 -16.09
N GLN A 63 -21.73 0.37 -15.52
CA GLN A 63 -22.74 -0.47 -16.17
C GLN A 63 -24.02 0.32 -16.46
N THR A 64 -24.43 1.18 -15.53
CA THR A 64 -25.58 2.07 -15.71
C THR A 64 -25.35 3.04 -16.86
N HIS A 65 -24.16 3.65 -16.94
CA HIS A 65 -23.79 4.56 -18.01
C HIS A 65 -23.75 3.87 -19.37
N VAL A 66 -23.10 2.71 -19.46
CA VAL A 66 -23.03 1.90 -20.70
C VAL A 66 -24.42 1.51 -21.19
N ARG A 67 -25.34 1.15 -20.28
CA ARG A 67 -26.73 0.85 -20.66
C ARG A 67 -27.43 2.06 -21.26
N MET A 68 -27.34 3.22 -20.63
CA MET A 68 -27.98 4.45 -21.12
C MET A 68 -27.41 4.87 -22.49
N VAL A 69 -26.09 4.89 -22.64
CA VAL A 69 -25.44 5.26 -23.90
C VAL A 69 -25.67 4.20 -24.99
N GLY A 70 -25.83 2.93 -24.61
CA GLY A 70 -26.19 1.85 -25.52
C GLY A 70 -27.55 2.06 -26.19
N GLU A 71 -28.56 2.49 -25.42
CA GLU A 71 -29.89 2.82 -25.97
C GLU A 71 -29.83 3.98 -26.97
N ASP A 72 -29.02 5.00 -26.66
CA ASP A 72 -28.77 6.14 -27.56
C ASP A 72 -28.02 5.71 -28.83
N TYR A 73 -27.06 4.80 -28.71
CA TYR A 73 -26.30 4.25 -29.83
C TYR A 73 -27.21 3.48 -30.79
N GLU A 74 -28.04 2.56 -30.28
CA GLU A 74 -28.98 1.80 -31.11
C GLU A 74 -29.96 2.73 -31.84
N THR A 75 -30.46 3.75 -31.14
CA THR A 75 -31.33 4.78 -31.74
C THR A 75 -30.60 5.59 -32.82
N CYS A 76 -29.33 5.94 -32.60
CA CYS A 76 -28.52 6.64 -33.59
C CYS A 76 -28.28 5.78 -34.84
N VAL A 77 -27.92 4.51 -34.65
CA VAL A 77 -27.68 3.56 -35.75
C VAL A 77 -28.94 3.39 -36.58
N ALA A 78 -30.10 3.23 -35.94
CA ALA A 78 -31.39 3.11 -36.62
C ALA A 78 -31.78 4.34 -37.46
N ASN A 79 -31.43 5.56 -37.00
CA ASN A 79 -31.85 6.80 -37.64
C ASN A 79 -30.84 7.37 -38.64
N ARG A 80 -29.54 7.27 -38.37
CA ARG A 80 -28.47 7.93 -39.13
C ARG A 80 -27.51 6.97 -39.83
N GLY A 81 -27.46 5.71 -39.41
CA GLY A 81 -26.64 4.64 -40.00
C GLY A 81 -25.13 4.76 -39.79
N THR A 82 -24.54 5.96 -39.65
CA THR A 82 -23.09 6.16 -39.47
C THR A 82 -22.76 7.31 -38.50
N GLY A 83 -21.55 7.29 -37.93
CA GLY A 83 -21.05 8.35 -37.04
C GLY A 83 -21.58 8.28 -35.59
N CYS A 84 -22.12 7.14 -35.17
CA CYS A 84 -22.61 6.92 -33.81
C CYS A 84 -21.47 6.55 -32.86
N LEU A 85 -21.45 7.14 -31.66
CA LEU A 85 -20.46 6.82 -30.64
C LEU A 85 -20.84 5.51 -29.95
N LYS A 86 -20.02 4.48 -30.12
CA LYS A 86 -20.23 3.20 -29.44
C LYS A 86 -19.84 3.33 -27.96
N PRO A 87 -20.65 2.87 -27.01
CA PRO A 87 -20.27 2.85 -25.61
C PRO A 87 -19.07 1.94 -25.36
N ASP A 88 -18.21 2.35 -24.43
CA ASP A 88 -17.11 1.52 -23.93
C ASP A 88 -17.63 0.37 -23.06
N VAL A 89 -16.76 -0.60 -22.76
CA VAL A 89 -17.07 -1.72 -21.87
C VAL A 89 -16.53 -1.46 -20.46
N CYS A 90 -17.27 -1.90 -19.44
CA CYS A 90 -16.79 -1.88 -18.06
C CYS A 90 -15.77 -3.00 -17.84
N LEU A 91 -14.69 -2.71 -17.11
CA LEU A 91 -13.59 -3.65 -16.87
C LEU A 91 -13.82 -4.54 -15.64
N GLY A 92 -14.91 -4.34 -14.92
CA GLY A 92 -15.18 -5.02 -13.65
C GLY A 92 -14.58 -4.28 -12.45
N ALA A 93 -15.10 -4.60 -11.27
CA ALA A 93 -14.53 -4.13 -10.01
C ALA A 93 -13.21 -4.86 -9.72
N ASP A 94 -12.07 -4.18 -9.83
CA ASP A 94 -10.78 -4.74 -9.42
C ASP A 94 -10.67 -4.78 -7.89
N LEU A 95 -11.03 -5.92 -7.30
CA LEU A 95 -10.93 -6.15 -5.86
C LEU A 95 -9.52 -6.53 -5.40
N ARG A 96 -8.59 -6.79 -6.34
CA ARG A 96 -7.21 -7.16 -6.00
C ARG A 96 -6.52 -6.03 -5.25
N ILE A 97 -6.79 -4.78 -5.61
CA ILE A 97 -6.22 -3.60 -4.93
C ILE A 97 -6.65 -3.52 -3.46
N CYS A 98 -7.92 -3.86 -3.17
CA CYS A 98 -8.44 -3.87 -1.80
C CYS A 98 -7.79 -4.97 -0.96
N ARG A 99 -7.52 -6.14 -1.57
CA ARG A 99 -6.80 -7.23 -0.91
C ARG A 99 -5.35 -6.86 -0.61
N ILE A 100 -4.62 -6.29 -1.57
CA ILE A 100 -3.23 -5.87 -1.38
C ILE A 100 -3.13 -4.84 -0.25
N GLN A 101 -3.97 -3.81 -0.26
CA GLN A 101 -3.99 -2.81 0.81
C GLN A 101 -4.33 -3.41 2.19
N HIS A 102 -5.20 -4.41 2.22
CA HIS A 102 -5.51 -5.14 3.45
C HIS A 102 -4.31 -5.93 3.96
N GLU A 103 -3.64 -6.70 3.09
CA GLU A 103 -2.43 -7.47 3.43
C GLU A 103 -1.31 -6.54 3.95
N GLU A 104 -1.09 -5.40 3.28
CA GLU A 104 -0.16 -4.37 3.72
C GLU A 104 -0.55 -3.80 5.10
N CYS A 105 -1.82 -3.47 5.32
CA CYS A 105 -2.32 -2.99 6.61
C CYS A 105 -2.08 -4.00 7.74
N VAL A 106 -2.39 -5.28 7.50
CA VAL A 106 -2.17 -6.36 8.48
C VAL A 106 -0.68 -6.52 8.79
N SER A 107 0.18 -6.46 7.77
CA SER A 107 1.63 -6.53 7.98
C SER A 107 2.16 -5.35 8.81
N ALA A 108 1.61 -4.15 8.62
CA ALA A 108 1.95 -2.97 9.40
C ALA A 108 1.48 -3.08 10.86
N CYS A 109 0.30 -3.65 11.11
CA CYS A 109 -0.17 -3.96 12.46
C CYS A 109 0.79 -4.94 13.17
N ALA A 110 1.24 -5.98 12.46
CA ALA A 110 2.16 -6.97 13.00
C ALA A 110 3.53 -6.36 13.34
N ALA A 111 4.06 -5.48 12.48
CA ALA A 111 5.31 -4.77 12.72
C ALA A 111 5.21 -3.83 13.92
N SER A 112 4.11 -3.08 14.02
CA SER A 112 3.87 -2.15 15.13
C SER A 112 3.79 -2.89 16.47
N HIS A 113 3.11 -4.04 16.51
CA HIS A 113 3.05 -4.86 17.73
C HIS A 113 4.43 -5.38 18.14
N ARG A 114 5.23 -5.90 17.21
CA ARG A 114 6.59 -6.38 17.49
C ARG A 114 7.47 -5.29 18.10
N ALA A 115 7.38 -4.06 17.60
CA ALA A 115 8.14 -2.92 18.12
C ALA A 115 7.77 -2.59 19.58
N THR A 116 6.48 -2.69 19.94
CA THR A 116 6.02 -2.45 21.32
C THR A 116 6.44 -3.56 22.29
N THR A 117 6.53 -4.81 21.81
CA THR A 117 6.90 -5.97 22.65
C THR A 117 8.40 -6.25 22.72
N ALA A 118 9.22 -5.60 21.88
CA ALA A 118 10.66 -5.76 21.93
C ALA A 118 11.20 -5.11 23.22
N PRO A 119 11.93 -5.84 24.08
CA PRO A 119 12.59 -5.25 25.22
C PRO A 119 13.62 -4.24 24.72
N SER A 120 13.55 -3.01 25.24
CA SER A 120 14.54 -1.98 24.97
C SER A 120 15.89 -2.37 25.60
N ASP A 121 16.73 -3.10 24.88
CA ASP A 121 18.14 -3.39 25.25
C ASP A 121 19.05 -2.13 25.16
N VAL A 122 18.49 -0.93 25.32
CA VAL A 122 19.24 0.34 25.32
C VAL A 122 19.76 0.68 26.72
N GLU A 123 19.33 -0.03 27.77
CA GLU A 123 19.78 0.18 29.16
C GLU A 123 20.87 -0.81 29.62
N ALA A 124 21.73 -1.27 28.71
CA ALA A 124 22.92 -2.08 29.06
C ALA A 124 24.26 -1.41 28.67
N ALA A 125 24.25 -0.35 27.86
CA ALA A 125 25.47 0.32 27.41
C ALA A 125 25.91 1.52 28.29
N ALA A 126 25.17 1.86 29.35
CA ALA A 126 25.53 2.97 30.25
C ALA A 126 26.35 2.56 31.47
N SER A 127 26.61 1.26 31.67
CA SER A 127 27.30 0.76 32.88
C SER A 127 28.76 0.33 32.64
N ALA A 128 29.26 0.33 31.40
CA ALA A 128 30.62 -0.12 31.10
C ALA A 128 31.69 1.01 31.14
N GLU A 129 31.30 2.28 31.17
CA GLU A 129 32.26 3.41 31.15
C GLU A 129 32.72 3.87 32.56
N LYS A 130 32.28 3.22 33.64
CA LYS A 130 32.59 3.66 35.02
C LYS A 130 33.69 2.84 35.73
N GLU A 131 34.38 1.95 35.02
CA GLU A 131 35.45 1.13 35.62
C GLU A 131 36.88 1.58 35.25
N GLU A 132 37.05 2.61 34.41
CA GLU A 132 38.39 3.10 33.98
C GLU A 132 38.80 4.45 34.62
N GLN A 133 38.17 4.87 35.72
CA GLN A 133 38.54 6.10 36.46
C GLN A 133 38.87 5.88 37.94
N ALA A 134 39.08 4.64 38.37
CA ALA A 134 39.46 4.31 39.76
C ALA A 134 40.92 3.88 39.92
N GLU A 135 41.76 4.05 38.90
CA GLU A 135 43.20 3.75 38.98
C GLU A 135 44.02 4.88 38.34
N SER A 136 44.07 6.03 39.01
CA SER A 136 45.12 7.07 38.83
C SER A 136 45.18 7.97 40.06
#